data_AF-A0A2E5PV93-F1
#
_entry.id   AF-A0A2E5PV93-F1
#
_cell.length_a   1.000
_cell.length_b   1.000
_cell.length_c   1.000
_cell.angle_alpha   90.00
_cell.angle_beta   90.00
_cell.angle_gamma   90.00
#
_symmetry.space_group_name_H-M   'P 1'
#
loop_
_entity.id
_entity.type
_entity.pdbx_description
1 polymer ?
#
loop_
_entity_poly.entity_id
_entity_poly.type
_entity_poly.pdbx_seq_one_letter_code
_entity_poly.pdbx_strand_id
1 'polypeptide(L)'
;KEHNIKHKALNLSKKQRVAEKHLHLQNVNATHSRLKGWMRRFHGVASKYLQNYMNYFRTLEEIKKSENACCDFLHYALLADCSFISTKNISQHFAIT
;
A
#
# COMPACT_ATOMS: atom_id res chain seq x y z
N LYS A 1 -3.50 4.72 -21.76
CA LYS A 1 -3.76 5.93 -20.95
C LYS A 1 -2.51 6.16 -20.11
N GLU A 2 -1.69 7.14 -20.47
CA GLU A 2 -0.55 7.54 -19.64
C GLU A 2 -1.12 8.15 -18.36
N HIS A 3 -0.94 7.43 -17.25
CA HIS A 3 -1.23 8.01 -15.95
C HIS A 3 -0.16 9.07 -15.70
N ASN A 4 -0.56 10.34 -15.55
CA ASN A 4 0.31 11.50 -15.31
C ASN A 4 0.99 11.40 -13.92
N ILE A 5 1.83 10.38 -13.75
CA ILE A 5 2.52 10.06 -12.52
C ILE A 5 3.90 10.68 -12.62
N LYS A 6 4.22 11.59 -11.70
CA LYS A 6 5.56 12.18 -11.60
C LYS A 6 6.55 11.11 -11.15
N HIS A 7 7.32 10.55 -12.09
CA HIS A 7 8.40 9.63 -11.77
C HIS A 7 9.60 10.40 -11.21
N LYS A 8 9.99 10.10 -9.96
CA LYS A 8 11.22 10.63 -9.34
C LYS A 8 12.26 9.53 -9.25
N ALA A 9 13.29 9.61 -10.07
CA ALA A 9 14.43 8.70 -10.01
C ALA A 9 15.42 9.16 -8.92
N LEU A 10 15.91 8.20 -8.12
CA LEU A 10 16.93 8.44 -7.10
C LEU A 10 18.30 8.02 -7.60
N ASN A 11 19.30 8.91 -7.50
CA ASN A 11 20.67 8.56 -7.86
C ASN A 11 21.39 7.86 -6.68
N LEU A 12 21.37 6.53 -6.71
CA LEU A 12 21.98 5.66 -5.71
C LEU A 12 23.51 5.83 -5.60
N SER A 13 24.17 6.11 -6.72
CA SER A 13 25.63 6.30 -6.80
C SER A 13 26.08 7.57 -6.10
N LYS A 14 25.23 8.60 -6.05
CA LYS A 14 25.48 9.85 -5.31
C LYS A 14 25.05 9.78 -3.84
N LYS A 15 24.78 8.57 -3.31
CA LYS A 15 24.21 8.33 -1.97
C LYS A 15 22.88 9.06 -1.70
N GLN A 16 22.15 9.50 -2.74
CA GLN A 16 20.84 10.10 -2.59
C GLN A 16 19.80 9.00 -2.34
N ARG A 17 19.49 8.76 -1.07
CA ARG A 17 18.46 7.79 -0.62
C ARG A 17 17.09 8.42 -0.36
N VAL A 18 16.99 9.74 -0.58
CA VAL A 18 15.87 10.61 -0.20
C VAL A 18 15.45 11.43 -1.42
N ALA A 19 14.23 11.23 -1.93
CA ALA A 19 13.72 11.94 -3.13
C ALA A 19 13.01 13.24 -2.77
N GLU A 20 12.44 13.25 -1.56
CA GLU A 20 11.78 14.34 -0.84
C GLU A 20 11.93 14.04 0.66
N LYS A 21 11.73 15.04 1.54
CA LYS A 21 11.82 14.90 3.01
C LYS A 21 11.11 13.65 3.60
N HIS A 22 10.13 13.09 2.90
CA HIS A 22 9.23 12.04 3.38
C HIS A 22 9.34 10.71 2.61
N LEU A 23 10.13 10.66 1.52
CA LEU A 23 10.26 9.48 0.66
C LEU A 23 11.66 8.86 0.83
N HIS A 24 11.76 7.91 1.76
CA HIS A 24 12.96 7.13 2.00
C HIS A 24 12.92 5.82 1.19
N LEU A 25 13.94 5.55 0.38
CA LEU A 25 14.00 4.32 -0.43
C LEU A 25 13.89 3.05 0.44
N GLN A 26 14.41 3.08 1.66
CA GLN A 26 14.29 1.94 2.58
C GLN A 26 12.84 1.68 2.99
N ASN A 27 12.02 2.71 3.18
CA ASN A 27 10.61 2.54 3.52
C ASN A 27 9.84 1.91 2.35
N VAL A 28 10.14 2.35 1.12
CA VAL A 28 9.61 1.75 -0.11
C VAL A 28 10.02 0.28 -0.23
N ASN A 29 11.31 -0.02 -0.05
CA ASN A 29 11.83 -1.39 -0.11
C ASN A 29 11.25 -2.29 0.99
N ALA A 30 11.10 -1.78 2.21
CA ALA A 30 10.50 -2.52 3.32
C ALA A 30 9.02 -2.82 3.06
N THR A 31 8.27 -1.86 2.55
CA THR A 31 6.86 -2.05 2.18
C THR A 31 6.72 -3.06 1.04
N HIS A 32 7.55 -2.97 0.00
CA HIS A 32 7.57 -3.94 -1.09
C HIS A 32 7.94 -5.36 -0.59
N SER A 33 8.92 -5.48 0.31
CA SER A 33 9.31 -6.76 0.91
C SER A 33 8.17 -7.40 1.70
N ARG A 34 7.46 -6.61 2.54
CA ARG A 34 6.28 -7.06 3.29
C ARG A 34 5.17 -7.55 2.35
N LEU A 35 4.86 -6.78 1.31
CA LEU A 35 3.88 -7.17 0.31
C LEU A 35 4.26 -8.49 -0.37
N LYS A 36 5.52 -8.62 -0.80
CA LYS A 36 6.01 -9.84 -1.45
C LYS A 36 5.90 -11.06 -0.52
N GLY A 37 6.25 -10.90 0.75
CA GLY A 37 6.09 -11.94 1.77
C GLY A 37 4.63 -12.34 1.98
N TRP A 38 3.75 -11.34 2.10
CA TRP A 38 2.31 -11.53 2.28
C TRP A 38 1.66 -12.26 1.09
N MET A 39 2.07 -11.90 -0.14
CA MET A 39 1.58 -12.50 -1.38
C MET A 39 2.00 -13.97 -1.55
N ARG A 40 3.12 -14.38 -0.95
CA ARG A 40 3.66 -15.75 -1.10
C ARG A 40 2.68 -16.83 -0.64
N ARG A 41 1.82 -16.50 0.33
CA ARG A 41 0.83 -17.43 0.91
C ARG A 41 -0.28 -17.83 -0.06
N PHE A 42 -0.51 -17.04 -1.11
CA PHE A 42 -1.61 -17.28 -2.05
C PHE A 42 -1.18 -18.10 -3.28
N HIS A 43 0.11 -18.44 -3.41
CA HIS A 43 0.65 -19.27 -4.52
C HIS A 43 0.30 -18.78 -5.95
N GLY A 44 -0.08 -17.51 -6.09
CA GLY A 44 -0.57 -16.93 -7.34
C GLY A 44 -2.03 -16.51 -7.23
N VAL A 45 -2.33 -15.27 -7.63
CA VAL A 45 -3.69 -14.74 -7.67
C VAL A 45 -4.02 -14.35 -9.11
N ALA A 46 -5.26 -14.56 -9.53
CA ALA A 46 -5.69 -14.10 -10.84
C ALA A 46 -5.64 -12.56 -10.89
N SER A 47 -5.09 -12.01 -11.97
CA SER A 47 -4.89 -10.55 -12.13
C SER A 47 -6.18 -9.74 -11.95
N LYS A 48 -7.35 -10.34 -12.27
CA LYS A 48 -8.69 -9.75 -12.05
C LYS A 48 -8.92 -9.34 -10.58
N TYR A 49 -8.37 -10.09 -9.63
CA TYR A 49 -8.58 -9.84 -8.20
C TYR A 49 -7.40 -9.15 -7.54
N LEU A 50 -6.28 -8.92 -8.26
CA LEU A 50 -5.05 -8.38 -7.68
C LEU A 50 -5.29 -7.09 -6.88
N GLN A 51 -6.14 -6.19 -7.38
CA GLN A 51 -6.48 -4.95 -6.67
C GLN A 51 -7.16 -5.21 -5.32
N ASN A 52 -8.04 -6.21 -5.22
CA ASN A 52 -8.71 -6.56 -3.97
C ASN A 52 -7.70 -7.10 -2.95
N TYR A 53 -6.72 -7.89 -3.39
CA TYR A 53 -5.64 -8.37 -2.55
C TYR A 53 -4.72 -7.24 -2.09
N MET A 54 -4.41 -6.27 -2.97
CA MET A 54 -3.63 -5.09 -2.57
C MET A 54 -4.36 -4.24 -1.53
N ASN A 55 -5.67 -4.07 -1.69
CA ASN A 55 -6.50 -3.37 -0.70
C ASN A 55 -6.49 -4.13 0.64
N TYR A 56 -6.66 -5.45 0.61
CA TYR A 56 -6.63 -6.27 1.81
C TYR A 56 -5.27 -6.19 2.53
N PHE A 57 -4.16 -6.26 1.79
CA PHE A 57 -2.83 -6.03 2.34
C PHE A 57 -2.72 -4.66 3.00
N ARG A 58 -3.20 -3.60 2.34
CA ARG A 58 -3.16 -2.24 2.86
C ARG A 58 -3.93 -2.12 4.18
N THR A 59 -5.14 -2.65 4.24
CA THR A 59 -5.98 -2.63 5.46
C THR A 59 -5.29 -3.34 6.62
N LEU A 60 -4.69 -4.51 6.38
CA LEU A 60 -3.95 -5.24 7.42
C LEU A 60 -2.74 -4.44 7.95
N GLU A 61 -2.03 -3.74 7.07
CA GLU A 61 -0.89 -2.91 7.46
C GLU A 61 -1.30 -1.68 8.28
N GLU A 62 -2.48 -1.11 8.03
CA GLU A 62 -3.03 -0.01 8.84
C GLU A 62 -3.52 -0.51 10.20
N ILE A 63 -4.25 -1.63 10.24
CA ILE A 63 -4.72 -2.24 11.50
C ILE A 63 -3.52 -2.60 12.40
N LYS A 64 -2.41 -3.08 11.82
CA LYS A 64 -1.20 -3.41 12.57
C LYS A 64 -0.56 -2.19 13.25
N LYS A 65 -0.76 -0.99 12.72
CA LYS A 65 -0.24 0.26 13.31
C LYS A 65 -1.18 0.84 14.36
N SER A 66 -2.43 0.41 14.39
CA SER A 66 -3.44 0.97 15.27
C SER A 66 -3.35 0.38 16.68
N GLU A 67 -3.56 1.25 17.68
CA GLU A 67 -3.73 0.85 19.07
C GLU A 67 -5.07 0.14 19.30
N ASN A 68 -6.09 0.40 18.46
CA ASN A 68 -7.43 -0.17 18.54
C ASN A 68 -7.71 -1.12 17.37
N ALA A 69 -6.80 -2.06 17.14
CA ALA A 69 -6.83 -2.99 16.01
C ALA A 69 -8.18 -3.70 15.79
N CYS A 70 -8.88 -4.06 16.88
CA CYS A 70 -10.17 -4.76 16.79
C CYS A 70 -11.30 -3.84 16.28
N CYS A 71 -11.38 -2.61 16.79
CA CYS A 71 -12.37 -1.61 16.35
C CYS A 71 -12.14 -1.21 14.89
N ASP A 72 -10.88 -1.04 14.51
CA ASP A 72 -10.52 -0.70 13.14
C ASP A 72 -10.81 -1.85 12.18
N PHE A 73 -10.53 -3.10 12.58
CA PHE A 73 -10.91 -4.27 11.80
C PHE A 73 -12.42 -4.31 11.57
N LEU A 74 -13.24 -4.09 12.61
CA LEU A 74 -14.69 -4.02 12.49
C LEU A 74 -15.13 -2.87 11.57
N HIS A 75 -14.50 -1.70 11.69
CA HIS A 75 -14.78 -0.55 10.85
C HIS A 75 -14.49 -0.86 9.37
N TYR A 76 -13.33 -1.43 9.06
CA TYR A 76 -12.98 -1.82 7.69
C TYR A 76 -13.84 -2.96 7.15
N ALA A 77 -14.23 -3.92 7.99
CA ALA A 77 -15.11 -5.03 7.59
C ALA A 77 -16.53 -4.55 7.25
N LEU A 78 -17.08 -3.62 8.03
CA LEU A 78 -18.39 -3.01 7.75
C LEU A 78 -18.35 -2.12 6.49
N LEU A 79 -17.23 -1.45 6.24
CA LEU A 79 -17.00 -0.74 4.98
C LEU A 79 -16.78 -1.69 3.79
N ALA A 80 -16.36 -2.93 4.04
CA ALA A 80 -16.06 -3.92 3.00
C ALA A 80 -17.33 -4.35 2.23
N ASP A 81 -18.50 -4.40 2.88
CA ASP A 81 -19.78 -4.68 2.21
C ASP A 81 -20.20 -3.54 1.26
N CYS A 82 -19.67 -2.33 1.46
CA CYS A 82 -19.79 -1.18 0.56
C CYS A 82 -18.56 -1.00 -0.36
N SER A 83 -17.58 -1.91 -0.35
CA SER A 83 -16.24 -1.69 -0.91
C SER A 83 -16.07 -1.97 -2.41
N PHE A 84 -17.10 -1.68 -3.21
CA PHE A 84 -16.84 -1.12 -4.55
C PHE A 84 -16.52 0.38 -4.43
N ILE A 85 -15.70 0.77 -3.44
CA ILE A 85 -15.15 2.12 -3.42
C ILE A 85 -14.09 2.13 -4.50
N SER A 86 -14.51 2.63 -5.66
CA SER A 86 -13.67 3.06 -6.77
C SER A 86 -12.39 3.64 -6.20
N THR A 87 -11.26 2.96 -6.44
CA THR A 87 -9.90 3.36 -6.05
C THR A 87 -9.51 4.76 -6.56
N LYS A 88 -10.41 5.44 -7.27
CA LYS A 88 -10.34 6.82 -7.72
C LYS A 88 -10.60 7.86 -6.63
N ASN A 89 -11.25 7.51 -5.51
CA ASN A 89 -11.61 8.49 -4.44
C ASN A 89 -10.88 8.25 -3.11
N ILE A 90 -10.02 7.25 -3.05
CA ILE A 90 -9.01 7.21 -1.99
C ILE A 90 -8.03 8.30 -2.41
N SER A 91 -8.03 9.43 -1.68
CA SER A 91 -6.93 10.41 -1.77
C SER A 91 -5.65 9.61 -1.89
N GLN A 92 -4.79 9.97 -2.83
CA GLN A 92 -3.43 9.45 -2.87
C GLN A 92 -2.76 9.90 -1.57
N HIS A 93 -3.08 9.22 -0.47
CA HIS A 93 -2.27 9.10 0.70
C HIS A 93 -1.06 8.36 0.15
N PHE A 94 -0.11 9.13 -0.38
CA PHE A 94 1.29 8.79 -0.28
C PHE A 94 1.43 8.14 1.09
N ALA A 95 1.65 6.83 1.10
CA ALA A 95 1.69 6.06 2.33
C ALA A 95 2.77 6.68 3.23
N ILE A 96 2.32 7.51 4.15
CA ILE A 96 3.08 8.21 5.17
C ILE A 96 2.30 7.94 6.45
N THR A 97 2.78 6.94 7.19
CA THR A 97 3.05 6.95 8.64
C THR A 97 4.04 5.82 8.89
#